data_AF-A0AAN0LWN6-F1
#
_entry.id   AF-A0AAN0LWN6-F1
#
_cell.length_a   1.000
_cell.length_b   1.000
_cell.length_c   1.000
_cell.angle_alpha   90.00
_cell.angle_beta   90.00
_cell.angle_gamma   90.00
#
_symmetry.space_group_name_H-M   'P 1'
#
loop_
_entity.id
_entity.type
_entity.pdbx_description
1 polymer ?
#
loop_
_entity_poly.entity_id
_entity_poly.type
_entity_poly.pdbx_seq_one_letter_code
_entity_poly.pdbx_strand_id
1 'polypeptide(L)'
;MKFSWHGHACVQLQTLDGTKIIIDPFINGNPYSDLDVESVVADYIILTHGHEDHVGDALAIARNNEATIIAVVELADHLASIDVKTHGMNIGGSFSFPFGTVKLTPAIHSSSYDGDYMGLAAGVIVNDTSATIYHAGDTALFTDMSLIGPVTICAFTNW
;
A
#
# COMPACT_ATOMS: atom_id res chain seq x y z
N MET A 1 -10.50 -2.63 13.14
CA MET A 1 -10.15 -2.70 11.71
C MET A 1 -10.73 -3.97 11.08
N LYS A 2 -11.43 -3.86 9.95
CA LYS A 2 -11.80 -4.99 9.09
C LYS A 2 -10.72 -5.19 8.04
N PHE A 3 -10.33 -6.45 7.80
CA PHE A 3 -9.32 -6.84 6.82
C PHE A 3 -9.97 -7.73 5.76
N SER A 4 -9.67 -7.48 4.49
CA SER A 4 -10.10 -8.30 3.34
C SER A 4 -8.90 -8.49 2.40
N TRP A 5 -8.71 -9.70 1.88
CA TRP A 5 -7.67 -10.04 0.91
C TRP A 5 -8.32 -10.37 -0.42
N HIS A 6 -7.78 -9.81 -1.51
CA HIS A 6 -8.37 -9.81 -2.84
C HIS A 6 -7.40 -10.36 -3.89
N GLY A 7 -6.57 -11.34 -3.52
CA GLY A 7 -5.57 -11.93 -4.40
C GLY A 7 -4.26 -11.14 -4.43
N HIS A 8 -3.15 -11.84 -4.72
CA HIS A 8 -1.80 -11.26 -4.78
C HIS A 8 -1.47 -10.44 -3.52
N ALA A 9 -0.99 -9.19 -3.69
CA ALA A 9 -0.75 -8.21 -2.64
C ALA A 9 -1.99 -7.37 -2.26
N CYS A 10 -3.12 -7.52 -2.98
CA CYS A 10 -4.23 -6.59 -2.86
C CYS A 10 -5.00 -6.82 -1.55
N VAL A 11 -4.92 -5.86 -0.63
CA VAL A 11 -5.58 -5.89 0.68
C VAL A 11 -6.43 -4.66 0.88
N GLN A 12 -7.68 -4.86 1.31
CA GLN A 12 -8.56 -3.76 1.72
C GLN A 12 -8.73 -3.74 3.24
N LEU A 13 -8.53 -2.56 3.81
CA LEU A 13 -8.73 -2.27 5.23
C LEU A 13 -9.90 -1.31 5.40
N GLN A 14 -10.69 -1.53 6.45
CA GLN A 14 -11.62 -0.53 6.96
C GLN A 14 -11.28 -0.25 8.41
N THR A 15 -10.85 0.97 8.70
CA THR A 15 -10.50 1.42 10.05
C THR A 15 -11.74 1.52 10.93
N LEU A 16 -11.53 1.67 12.24
CA LEU A 16 -12.62 1.78 13.22
C LEU A 16 -13.55 2.98 12.95
N ASP A 17 -13.02 4.10 12.46
CA ASP A 17 -13.79 5.30 12.09
C ASP A 17 -14.43 5.21 10.69
N GLY A 18 -14.21 4.11 9.98
CA GLY A 18 -14.84 3.81 8.70
C GLY A 18 -14.03 4.18 7.47
N THR A 19 -12.84 4.78 7.63
CA THR A 19 -11.92 5.05 6.51
C THR A 19 -11.54 3.76 5.79
N LYS A 20 -11.63 3.80 4.46
CA LYS A 20 -11.32 2.68 3.57
C LYS A 20 -9.95 2.87 2.95
N ILE A 21 -9.09 1.88 3.12
CA ILE A 21 -7.73 1.88 2.61
C ILE A 21 -7.59 0.64 1.72
N ILE A 22 -6.96 0.79 0.56
CA ILE A 22 -6.53 -0.35 -0.26
C ILE A 22 -5.01 -0.30 -0.42
N ILE A 23 -4.36 -1.45 -0.24
CA ILE A 23 -2.91 -1.61 -0.35
C ILE A 23 -2.63 -2.43 -1.60
N ASP A 24 -1.70 -1.97 -2.43
CA ASP A 24 -1.22 -2.62 -3.65
C ASP A 24 -2.36 -3.15 -4.57
N PRO A 25 -3.20 -2.26 -5.14
CA PRO A 25 -4.45 -2.64 -5.79
C PRO A 25 -4.24 -3.19 -7.21
N PHE A 26 -3.56 -4.32 -7.33
CA PHE A 26 -3.51 -5.11 -8.57
C PHE A 26 -4.79 -5.94 -8.72
N ILE A 27 -5.73 -5.43 -9.51
CA ILE A 27 -7.06 -6.03 -9.72
C ILE A 27 -7.17 -6.53 -11.16
N ASN A 28 -7.02 -5.65 -12.15
CA ASN A 28 -7.04 -6.05 -13.55
C ASN A 28 -5.78 -6.84 -13.91
N GLY A 29 -5.96 -8.07 -14.36
CA GLY A 29 -4.87 -9.01 -14.65
C GLY A 29 -4.50 -9.93 -13.48
N ASN A 30 -5.05 -9.69 -12.28
CA ASN A 30 -4.91 -10.58 -11.13
C ASN A 30 -5.96 -11.72 -11.22
N PRO A 31 -5.56 -12.98 -11.46
CA PRO A 31 -6.49 -14.10 -11.63
C PRO A 31 -7.22 -14.49 -10.34
N TYR A 32 -6.78 -13.96 -9.19
CA TYR A 32 -7.36 -14.22 -7.88
C TYR A 32 -8.21 -13.06 -7.35
N SER A 33 -8.29 -11.95 -8.09
CA SER A 33 -9.09 -10.81 -7.65
C SER A 33 -10.58 -11.08 -7.76
N ASP A 34 -11.31 -10.71 -6.72
CA ASP A 34 -12.77 -10.72 -6.62
C ASP A 34 -13.35 -9.30 -6.70
N LEU A 35 -12.52 -8.29 -7.00
CA LEU A 35 -12.90 -6.90 -7.12
C LEU A 35 -13.16 -6.49 -8.58
N ASP A 36 -14.02 -5.49 -8.74
CA ASP A 36 -14.15 -4.71 -9.96
C ASP A 36 -13.66 -3.29 -9.66
N VAL A 37 -12.67 -2.80 -10.41
CA VAL A 37 -12.00 -1.50 -10.22
C VAL A 37 -13.00 -0.36 -10.13
N GLU A 38 -14.04 -0.36 -10.98
CA GLU A 38 -15.04 0.70 -11.02
C GLU A 38 -15.94 0.73 -9.78
N SER A 39 -15.98 -0.36 -9.01
CA SER A 39 -16.78 -0.49 -7.78
C SER A 39 -15.98 -0.23 -6.50
N VAL A 40 -14.65 -0.13 -6.59
CA VAL A 40 -13.78 0.06 -5.42
C VAL A 40 -14.00 1.44 -4.83
N VAL A 41 -14.28 1.46 -3.52
CA VAL A 41 -14.34 2.70 -2.72
C VAL A 41 -13.17 2.75 -1.75
N ALA A 42 -12.32 3.75 -1.90
CA ALA A 42 -11.13 3.96 -1.06
C ALA A 42 -10.89 5.45 -0.79
N ASP A 43 -10.59 5.81 0.45
CA ASP A 43 -10.17 7.17 0.83
C ASP A 43 -8.64 7.32 0.68
N TYR A 44 -7.92 6.21 0.91
CA TYR A 44 -6.46 6.13 0.76
C TYR A 44 -6.06 4.88 0.00
N ILE A 45 -5.00 5.01 -0.78
CA ILE A 45 -4.31 3.90 -1.43
C ILE A 45 -2.89 3.88 -0.89
N ILE A 46 -2.35 2.72 -0.53
CA ILE A 46 -0.95 2.61 -0.11
C ILE A 46 -0.21 1.72 -1.10
N LEU A 47 0.91 2.21 -1.63
CA LEU A 47 1.76 1.46 -2.55
C LEU A 47 3.08 1.12 -1.85
N THR A 48 3.40 -0.17 -1.82
CA THR A 48 4.66 -0.68 -1.25
C THR A 48 5.86 -0.35 -2.13
N HIS A 49 5.69 -0.44 -3.45
CA HIS A 49 6.71 -0.14 -4.45
C HIS A 49 6.10 0.05 -5.84
N GLY A 50 6.94 0.35 -6.84
CA GLY A 50 6.53 0.78 -8.17
C GLY A 50 6.19 -0.32 -9.19
N HIS A 51 6.33 -1.62 -8.88
CA HIS A 51 6.05 -2.65 -9.89
C HIS A 51 4.56 -2.70 -10.27
N GLU A 52 4.27 -3.10 -11.52
CA GLU A 52 2.93 -3.07 -12.11
C GLU A 52 1.92 -3.93 -11.33
N ASP A 53 2.34 -5.06 -10.78
CA ASP A 53 1.53 -5.96 -9.97
C ASP A 53 1.32 -5.49 -8.51
N HIS A 54 1.79 -4.28 -8.19
CA HIS A 54 1.52 -3.57 -6.94
C HIS A 54 0.86 -2.22 -7.17
N VAL A 55 1.36 -1.42 -8.12
CA VAL A 55 0.71 -0.17 -8.54
C VAL A 55 -0.67 -0.45 -9.12
N GLY A 56 -0.76 -1.44 -10.02
CA GLY A 56 -2.01 -1.94 -10.60
C GLY A 56 -2.97 -0.82 -11.02
N ASP A 57 -4.17 -0.87 -10.45
CA ASP A 57 -5.26 0.03 -10.79
C ASP A 57 -5.33 1.28 -9.89
N ALA A 58 -4.27 1.58 -9.12
CA ALA A 58 -4.23 2.68 -8.15
C ALA A 58 -4.62 4.03 -8.75
N LEU A 59 -4.17 4.34 -9.98
CA LEU A 59 -4.49 5.61 -10.64
C LEU A 59 -5.99 5.74 -10.95
N ALA A 60 -6.63 4.66 -11.41
CA ALA A 60 -8.07 4.65 -11.69
C ALA A 60 -8.87 4.81 -10.39
N ILE A 61 -8.52 4.03 -9.36
CA ILE A 61 -9.17 4.09 -8.05
C ILE A 61 -9.00 5.47 -7.41
N ALA A 62 -7.81 6.06 -7.49
CA ALA A 62 -7.52 7.38 -6.93
C ALA A 62 -8.39 8.46 -7.56
N ARG A 63 -8.54 8.45 -8.90
CA ARG A 63 -9.37 9.41 -9.62
C ARG A 63 -10.85 9.23 -9.33
N ASN A 64 -11.34 7.99 -9.34
CA ASN A 64 -12.75 7.67 -9.13
C ASN A 64 -13.24 8.04 -7.72
N ASN A 65 -12.34 8.06 -6.73
CA ASN A 65 -12.67 8.29 -5.33
C ASN A 65 -12.10 9.59 -4.75
N GLU A 66 -11.34 10.36 -5.54
CA GLU A 66 -10.50 11.46 -5.05
C GLU A 66 -9.54 11.04 -3.91
N ALA A 67 -9.12 9.77 -3.92
CA ALA A 67 -8.30 9.16 -2.87
C ALA A 67 -6.87 9.71 -2.85
N THR A 68 -6.23 9.66 -1.68
CA THR A 68 -4.81 10.01 -1.54
C THR A 68 -3.94 8.76 -1.63
N ILE A 69 -2.97 8.75 -2.55
CA ILE A 69 -1.96 7.70 -2.65
C ILE A 69 -0.81 7.98 -1.69
N ILE A 70 -0.50 7.04 -0.81
CA ILE A 70 0.63 7.06 0.12
C ILE A 70 1.70 6.12 -0.44
N ALA A 71 2.91 6.64 -0.65
CA ALA A 71 4.01 5.87 -1.21
C ALA A 71 5.37 6.45 -0.79
N VAL A 72 6.46 5.79 -1.17
CA VAL A 72 7.81 6.36 -1.08
C VAL A 72 7.90 7.62 -1.96
N VAL A 73 8.64 8.64 -1.51
CA VAL A 73 8.68 10.00 -2.11
C VAL A 73 8.77 9.97 -3.63
N GLU A 74 9.70 9.21 -4.20
CA GLU A 74 9.91 9.17 -5.65
C GLU A 74 8.68 8.67 -6.41
N LEU A 75 8.03 7.60 -5.93
CA LEU A 75 6.78 7.09 -6.52
C LEU A 75 5.64 8.09 -6.32
N ALA A 76 5.53 8.70 -5.13
CA ALA A 76 4.49 9.67 -4.83
C ALA A 76 4.61 10.93 -5.71
N ASP A 77 5.84 11.42 -5.95
CA ASP A 77 6.12 12.58 -6.80
C ASP A 77 5.87 12.25 -8.28
N HIS A 78 6.28 11.05 -8.72
CA HIS A 78 5.98 10.56 -10.06
C HIS A 78 4.47 10.53 -10.31
N LEU A 79 3.70 9.90 -9.42
CA LEU A 79 2.23 9.82 -9.57
C LEU A 79 1.56 11.19 -9.45
N ALA A 80 2.04 12.08 -8.58
CA ALA A 80 1.54 13.45 -8.49
C ALA A 80 1.69 14.23 -9.80
N SER A 81 2.75 13.96 -10.58
CA SER A 81 2.94 14.55 -11.91
C SER A 81 1.86 14.15 -12.93
N ILE A 82 1.08 13.11 -12.62
CA ILE A 82 -0.03 12.57 -13.42
C ILE A 82 -1.41 12.94 -12.80
N ASP A 83 -1.43 14.02 -12.02
CA ASP A 83 -2.62 14.69 -11.47
C ASP A 83 -3.48 13.81 -10.55
N VAL A 84 -2.82 13.08 -9.63
CA VAL A 84 -3.48 12.39 -8.50
C VAL A 84 -2.95 12.92 -7.16
N LYS A 85 -3.78 12.92 -6.12
CA LYS A 85 -3.39 13.36 -4.78
C LYS A 85 -2.43 12.33 -4.20
N THR A 86 -1.25 12.76 -3.76
CA THR A 86 -0.27 11.88 -3.13
C THR A 86 0.22 12.43 -1.79
N HIS A 87 0.75 11.53 -0.97
CA HIS A 87 1.45 11.83 0.27
C HIS A 87 2.75 11.01 0.29
N GLY A 88 3.86 11.66 -0.05
CA GLY A 88 5.19 11.05 -0.04
C GLY A 88 5.70 10.80 1.38
N MET A 89 6.18 9.59 1.63
CA MET A 89 6.86 9.17 2.85
C MET A 89 8.22 8.55 2.51
N ASN A 90 9.04 8.21 3.51
CA ASN A 90 10.31 7.51 3.30
C ASN A 90 10.48 6.35 4.29
N ILE A 91 11.38 5.42 3.96
CA ILE A 91 11.63 4.19 4.72
C ILE A 91 11.99 4.51 6.17
N GLY A 92 11.35 3.82 7.12
CA GLY A 92 11.49 4.04 8.56
C GLY A 92 10.63 5.19 9.10
N GLY A 93 10.10 6.06 8.23
CA GLY A 93 9.23 7.17 8.58
C GLY A 93 7.82 6.72 8.94
N SER A 94 7.20 7.45 9.87
CA SER A 94 5.80 7.28 10.26
C SER A 94 5.05 8.60 10.20
N PHE A 95 3.76 8.54 9.83
CA PHE A 95 2.88 9.71 9.78
C PHE A 95 1.52 9.39 10.40
N SER A 96 0.97 10.34 11.15
CA SER A 96 -0.38 10.24 11.72
C SER A 96 -1.40 10.90 10.80
N PHE A 97 -2.19 10.07 10.16
CA PHE A 97 -3.39 10.45 9.40
C PHE A 97 -4.60 10.53 10.34
N PRO A 98 -5.72 11.14 9.90
CA PRO A 98 -6.95 11.17 10.70
C PRO A 98 -7.42 9.77 11.15
N PHE A 99 -7.22 8.75 10.31
CA PHE A 99 -7.66 7.37 10.56
C PHE A 99 -6.71 6.55 11.43
N GLY A 100 -5.48 7.02 11.67
CA GLY A 100 -4.44 6.24 12.33
C GLY A 100 -3.01 6.57 11.87
N THR A 101 -2.07 5.68 12.19
CA THR A 101 -0.67 5.83 11.79
C THR A 101 -0.32 4.90 10.65
N VAL A 102 0.42 5.42 9.67
CA VAL A 102 1.12 4.62 8.65
C VAL A 102 2.62 4.72 8.91
N LYS A 103 3.35 3.61 8.78
CA LYS A 103 4.82 3.57 8.83
C LYS A 103 5.35 2.73 7.69
N LEU A 104 6.35 3.25 6.97
CA LEU A 104 7.08 2.48 5.97
C LEU A 104 8.22 1.72 6.64
N THR A 105 8.32 0.42 6.38
CA THR A 105 9.41 -0.45 6.85
C THR A 105 10.37 -0.76 5.71
N PRO A 106 11.63 -1.10 5.99
CA PRO A 106 12.52 -1.62 4.95
C PRO A 106 11.91 -2.84 4.25
N ALA A 107 12.19 -2.96 2.95
CA ALA A 107 11.98 -4.15 2.14
C ALA A 107 13.20 -4.35 1.24
N ILE A 108 13.62 -5.61 1.06
CA ILE A 108 14.69 -5.96 0.13
C ILE A 108 14.05 -6.39 -1.19
N HIS A 109 13.76 -5.38 -2.02
CA HIS A 109 13.17 -5.55 -3.35
C HIS A 109 13.45 -4.33 -4.23
N SER A 110 13.25 -4.46 -5.55
CA SER A 110 13.34 -3.33 -6.48
C SER A 110 12.04 -2.51 -6.50
N SER A 111 12.12 -1.30 -7.05
CA SER A 111 10.96 -0.44 -7.26
C SER A 111 11.18 0.38 -8.53
N SER A 112 10.43 0.05 -9.57
CA SER A 112 10.45 0.75 -10.85
C SER A 112 9.08 0.76 -11.49
N TYR A 113 8.73 1.88 -12.13
CA TYR A 113 7.47 2.07 -12.84
C TYR A 113 7.78 2.71 -14.19
N ASP A 114 7.22 2.19 -15.28
CA ASP A 114 7.52 2.61 -16.67
C ASP A 114 9.03 2.66 -17.02
N GLY A 115 9.83 1.80 -16.37
CA GLY A 115 11.28 1.72 -16.57
C GLY A 115 12.10 2.73 -15.75
N ASP A 116 11.46 3.64 -15.03
CA ASP A 116 12.11 4.63 -14.17
C ASP A 116 12.19 4.15 -12.71
N TYR A 117 13.20 4.62 -11.98
CA TYR A 117 13.40 4.31 -10.56
C TYR A 117 12.39 5.03 -9.68
N MET A 118 11.71 4.28 -8.80
CA MET A 118 10.61 4.76 -7.95
C MET A 118 10.95 4.75 -6.46
N GLY A 119 12.22 4.97 -6.12
CA GLY A 119 12.67 4.93 -4.73
C GLY A 119 12.92 3.50 -4.24
N LEU A 120 13.00 3.33 -2.92
CA LEU A 120 13.13 2.00 -2.32
C LEU A 120 11.78 1.30 -2.23
N ALA A 121 11.77 -0.03 -2.31
CA ALA A 121 10.61 -0.81 -1.91
C ALA A 121 10.38 -0.71 -0.39
N ALA A 122 9.14 -0.83 0.04
CA ALA A 122 8.74 -0.73 1.44
C ALA A 122 7.78 -1.85 1.85
N GLY A 123 7.88 -2.28 3.11
CA GLY A 123 6.70 -2.79 3.80
C GLY A 123 5.92 -1.64 4.43
N VAL A 124 4.71 -1.90 4.88
CA VAL A 124 3.79 -0.91 5.44
C VAL A 124 3.18 -1.44 6.73
N ILE A 125 3.21 -0.62 7.78
CA ILE A 125 2.42 -0.83 8.99
C ILE A 125 1.27 0.18 8.99
N VAL A 126 0.03 -0.31 9.17
CA VAL A 126 -1.16 0.52 9.40
C VAL A 126 -1.72 0.22 10.78
N ASN A 127 -1.92 1.26 11.60
CA ASN A 127 -2.50 1.13 12.93
C ASN A 127 -3.61 2.15 13.17
N ASP A 128 -4.81 1.68 13.52
CA ASP A 128 -5.98 2.52 13.84
C ASP A 128 -6.35 2.47 15.35
N THR A 129 -5.37 2.18 16.22
CA THR A 129 -5.51 1.82 17.65
C THR A 129 -6.21 0.50 17.95
N SER A 130 -7.12 0.04 17.09
CA SER A 130 -7.86 -1.22 17.28
C SER A 130 -7.08 -2.44 16.79
N ALA A 131 -6.26 -2.27 15.76
CA ALA A 131 -5.39 -3.30 15.22
C ALA A 131 -4.13 -2.69 14.60
N THR A 132 -3.07 -3.49 14.51
CA THR A 132 -1.86 -3.20 13.74
C THR A 132 -1.74 -4.20 12.61
N ILE A 133 -1.80 -3.74 11.36
CA ILE A 133 -1.58 -4.57 10.18
C ILE A 133 -0.17 -4.30 9.67
N TYR A 134 0.59 -5.36 9.41
CA TYR A 134 1.83 -5.27 8.65
C TYR A 134 1.63 -5.94 7.29
N HIS A 135 1.84 -5.15 6.23
CA HIS A 135 1.91 -5.62 4.87
C HIS A 135 3.37 -5.60 4.44
N ALA A 136 3.97 -6.76 4.17
CA ALA A 136 5.40 -6.85 3.91
C ALA A 136 5.80 -6.22 2.55
N GLY A 137 4.83 -6.10 1.64
CA GLY A 137 5.12 -5.89 0.22
C GLY A 137 5.91 -7.08 -0.33
N ASP A 138 6.52 -6.88 -1.49
CA ASP A 138 7.55 -7.79 -1.97
C ASP A 138 8.85 -7.54 -1.21
N THR A 139 9.35 -8.57 -0.55
CA THR A 139 10.64 -8.52 0.13
C THR A 139 11.25 -9.90 0.29
N ALA A 140 12.57 -9.99 0.14
CA ALA A 140 13.30 -11.13 0.68
C ALA A 140 13.26 -11.13 2.22
N LEU A 141 13.60 -12.27 2.83
CA LEU A 141 13.78 -12.38 4.27
C LEU A 141 15.05 -11.62 4.72
N PHE A 142 14.94 -10.84 5.79
CA PHE A 142 16.09 -10.19 6.45
C PHE A 142 15.87 -10.09 7.97
N THR A 143 16.97 -9.95 8.72
CA THR A 143 16.96 -10.03 10.19
C THR A 143 16.07 -8.98 10.85
N ASP A 144 16.02 -7.78 10.29
CA ASP A 144 15.32 -6.65 10.91
C ASP A 144 13.79 -6.79 10.82
N MET A 145 13.27 -7.75 10.05
CA MET A 145 11.85 -8.13 10.14
C MET A 145 11.47 -8.57 11.56
N SER A 146 12.42 -9.10 12.35
CA SER A 146 12.21 -9.44 13.76
C SER A 146 11.93 -8.22 14.66
N LEU A 147 12.25 -7.00 14.20
CA LEU A 147 11.97 -5.75 14.89
C LEU A 147 10.56 -5.21 14.58
N ILE A 148 9.84 -5.83 13.64
CA ILE A 148 8.49 -5.43 13.25
C ILE A 148 7.49 -6.09 14.20
N GLY A 149 6.88 -5.28 15.06
CA GLY A 149 5.72 -5.68 15.86
C GLY A 149 5.78 -5.27 17.33
N PRO A 150 4.82 -5.74 18.14
CA PRO A 150 3.80 -6.73 17.80
C PRO A 150 2.79 -6.26 16.74
N VAL A 151 2.26 -7.19 15.92
CA VAL A 151 1.24 -6.93 14.90
C VAL A 151 0.03 -7.86 15.09
N THR A 152 -1.15 -7.40 14.68
CA THR A 152 -2.41 -8.17 14.72
C THR A 152 -2.52 -9.12 13.53
N ILE A 153 -2.19 -8.62 12.33
CA ILE A 153 -2.19 -9.40 11.08
C ILE A 153 -0.92 -9.06 10.31
N CYS A 154 -0.32 -10.08 9.70
CA CYS A 154 0.77 -9.96 8.74
C CYS A 154 0.29 -10.46 7.37
N ALA A 155 0.42 -9.65 6.33
CA ALA A 155 0.12 -9.98 4.95
C ALA A 155 1.40 -9.89 4.11
N PHE A 156 1.58 -10.84 3.20
CA PHE A 156 2.73 -10.91 2.30
C PHE A 156 2.32 -11.64 1.01
N THR A 157 3.03 -11.36 -0.05
CA THR A 157 2.92 -12.00 -1.36
C THR A 157 3.75 -13.27 -1.43
N ASN A 158 3.28 -14.26 -2.18
CA ASN A 158 4.08 -15.41 -2.61
C ASN A 158 4.26 -15.29 -4.12
N TRP A 159 5.51 -15.39 -4.57
CA TRP A 159 5.90 -15.47 -5.99
C TRP A 159 5.48 -16.79 -6.62
#